data_AF-A0A535NAP2-F1
#
_entry.id   AF-A0A535NAP2-F1
#
_cell.length_a   1.000
_cell.length_b   1.000
_cell.length_c   1.000
_cell.angle_alpha   90.00
_cell.angle_beta   90.00
_cell.angle_gamma   90.00
#
_symmetry.space_group_name_H-M   'P 1'
#
loop_
_entity.id
_entity.type
_entity.pdbx_description
1 polymer ?
#
loop_
_entity_poly.entity_id
_entity_poly.type
_entity_poly.pdbx_seq_one_letter_code
_entity_poly.pdbx_strand_id
1 'polypeptide(L)'
;MRLGAFVILAAALVSCSGPPSPAAALIPSTPAKSQAGDLRTRLDLLLGEHVMIVAKESAAAVNHTDDYGAYAALLATNSSDMTRLLSRAFGNTTAGQIAKAWNTQNGYLVDYTIAVVTHDDAKAKAAMLTLTGEFVPQFAQLLGDASDLSIDTVKQLASRQVSADKAFIDDVFAHKYGSLYSDLNNAYTKAADLGDKLSIQIATRFPDKFPGDPTRPEVVTRVSLNLLLHEHSYLSTMATAAAVAGRNPEAVAASNALAVNRDAIANSIGPSFVDVWTARDKALFGYAAGDSAARSALTSTFVDAFTSLTHTAKPPVIDQVEATLRVIDDQRARSSKQVADDDRAAATAMQPIADSIR
;
A
#
# COMPACT_ATOMS: atom_id res chain seq x y z
N MET A 1 -47.92 79.60 -15.92
CA MET A 1 -46.58 80.15 -15.68
C MET A 1 -45.55 79.06 -15.94
N ARG A 2 -44.64 79.33 -16.89
CA ARG A 2 -43.22 78.93 -16.98
C ARG A 2 -42.83 77.44 -16.96
N LEU A 3 -42.22 77.06 -18.09
CA LEU A 3 -41.20 76.02 -18.24
C LEU A 3 -40.13 76.11 -17.14
N GLY A 4 -39.66 74.96 -16.67
CA GLY A 4 -38.42 74.81 -15.92
C GLY A 4 -37.62 73.63 -16.47
N ALA A 5 -36.57 73.94 -17.24
CA ALA A 5 -35.59 72.99 -17.75
C ALA A 5 -34.65 72.51 -16.64
N PHE A 6 -34.38 71.21 -16.57
CA PHE A 6 -33.27 70.67 -15.79
C PHE A 6 -32.12 70.34 -16.74
N VAL A 7 -31.03 71.11 -16.58
CA VAL A 7 -29.75 70.94 -17.25
C VAL A 7 -28.95 69.85 -16.53
N ILE A 8 -28.48 68.88 -17.31
CA ILE A 8 -27.59 67.79 -16.91
C ILE A 8 -26.17 68.35 -16.77
N LEU A 9 -25.57 68.21 -15.58
CA LEU A 9 -24.15 68.51 -15.35
C LEU A 9 -23.35 67.20 -15.32
N ALA A 10 -22.51 67.01 -16.34
CA ALA A 10 -21.58 65.91 -16.46
C ALA A 10 -20.36 66.14 -15.55
N ALA A 11 -20.08 65.21 -14.65
CA ALA A 11 -18.83 65.13 -13.91
C ALA A 11 -17.96 64.02 -14.53
N ALA A 12 -16.82 64.41 -15.10
CA ALA A 12 -15.82 63.51 -15.64
C ALA A 12 -15.05 62.81 -14.49
N LEU A 13 -15.16 61.49 -14.40
CA LEU A 13 -14.31 60.67 -13.53
C LEU A 13 -13.07 60.22 -14.30
N VAL A 14 -11.93 60.75 -13.88
CA VAL A 14 -10.59 60.34 -14.32
C VAL A 14 -10.34 58.91 -13.85
N SER A 15 -10.20 57.98 -14.79
CA SER A 15 -9.78 56.59 -14.52
C SER A 15 -8.26 56.55 -14.32
N CYS A 16 -7.81 56.25 -13.09
CA CYS A 16 -6.43 55.90 -12.81
C CYS A 16 -6.21 54.41 -13.15
N SER A 17 -5.58 54.15 -14.29
CA SER A 17 -5.11 52.82 -14.70
C SER A 17 -3.90 52.44 -13.83
N GLY A 18 -4.09 51.54 -12.86
CA GLY A 18 -2.97 50.93 -12.13
C GLY A 18 -2.16 49.99 -13.02
N PRO A 19 -0.85 49.79 -12.76
CA PRO A 19 -0.03 48.85 -13.52
C PRO A 19 -0.56 47.41 -13.35
N PRO A 20 -0.43 46.55 -14.37
CA PRO A 20 -0.87 45.17 -14.28
C PRO A 20 -0.14 44.45 -13.15
N SER A 21 -0.91 43.74 -12.30
CA SER A 21 -0.35 42.81 -11.32
C SER A 21 0.59 41.83 -12.02
N PRO A 22 1.79 41.56 -11.48
CA PRO A 22 2.61 40.48 -12.00
C PRO A 22 1.82 39.19 -11.84
N ALA A 23 1.65 38.46 -12.94
CA ALA A 23 1.12 37.10 -12.93
C ALA A 23 1.92 36.31 -11.89
N ALA A 24 1.21 35.65 -10.97
CA ALA A 24 1.83 34.76 -10.00
C ALA A 24 2.69 33.76 -10.77
N ALA A 25 4.01 33.90 -10.65
CA ALA A 25 4.93 32.90 -11.14
C ALA A 25 4.55 31.58 -10.46
N LEU A 26 4.30 30.55 -11.25
CA LEU A 26 4.17 29.17 -10.76
C LEU A 26 5.45 28.86 -10.00
N ILE A 27 5.37 28.89 -8.68
CA ILE A 27 6.43 28.38 -7.82
C ILE A 27 6.57 26.90 -8.23
N PRO A 28 7.77 26.40 -8.59
CA PRO A 28 7.94 24.99 -8.85
C PRO A 28 7.52 24.25 -7.58
N SER A 29 6.43 23.48 -7.67
CA SER A 29 6.10 22.48 -6.67
C SER A 29 7.36 21.67 -6.43
N THR A 30 7.80 21.56 -5.19
CA THR A 30 8.94 20.73 -4.83
C THR A 30 8.77 19.35 -5.50
N PRO A 31 9.79 18.84 -6.22
CA PRO A 31 9.64 17.68 -7.11
C PRO A 31 9.10 16.38 -6.49
N ALA A 32 9.00 16.30 -5.16
CA ALA A 32 8.45 15.17 -4.42
C ALA A 32 6.92 14.99 -4.54
N LYS A 33 6.17 15.95 -5.12
CA LYS A 33 4.70 15.90 -5.21
C LYS A 33 4.17 16.05 -6.64
N SER A 34 4.63 15.21 -7.55
CA SER A 34 4.09 15.15 -8.92
C SER A 34 2.93 14.17 -9.02
N GLN A 35 1.98 14.40 -9.94
CA GLN A 35 0.85 13.49 -10.15
C GLN A 35 1.32 12.14 -10.72
N ALA A 36 2.41 12.13 -11.49
CA ALA A 36 3.06 10.90 -11.94
C ALA A 36 3.68 10.11 -10.76
N GLY A 37 4.39 10.79 -9.85
CA GLY A 37 4.97 10.16 -8.66
C GLY A 37 3.91 9.64 -7.69
N ASP A 38 2.80 10.36 -7.54
CA ASP A 38 1.64 9.91 -6.75
C ASP A 38 0.94 8.71 -7.36
N LEU A 39 0.81 8.65 -8.70
CA LEU A 39 0.27 7.49 -9.40
C LEU A 39 1.11 6.25 -9.11
N ARG A 40 2.44 6.35 -9.28
CA ARG A 40 3.38 5.27 -9.01
C ARG A 40 3.28 4.78 -7.57
N THR A 41 3.46 5.68 -6.61
CA THR A 41 3.39 5.36 -5.17
C THR A 41 2.08 4.66 -4.80
N ARG A 42 0.93 5.17 -5.26
CA ARG A 42 -0.38 4.59 -4.94
C ARG A 42 -0.61 3.23 -5.61
N LEU A 43 -0.18 3.07 -6.86
CA LEU A 43 -0.35 1.80 -7.56
C LEU A 43 0.51 0.71 -6.90
N ASP A 44 1.76 1.02 -6.57
CA ASP A 44 2.67 0.05 -5.94
C ASP A 44 2.18 -0.33 -4.53
N LEU A 45 1.69 0.64 -3.74
CA LEU A 45 1.10 0.35 -2.44
C LEU A 45 -0.14 -0.55 -2.53
N LEU A 46 -1.03 -0.32 -3.51
CA LEU A 46 -2.23 -1.14 -3.69
C LEU A 46 -1.89 -2.57 -4.15
N LEU A 47 -0.88 -2.72 -5.02
CA LEU A 47 -0.42 -4.04 -5.47
C LEU A 47 0.33 -4.79 -4.36
N GLY A 48 1.17 -4.10 -3.58
CA GLY A 48 1.82 -4.68 -2.41
C GLY A 48 0.82 -5.03 -1.30
N GLU A 49 -0.18 -4.19 -1.07
CA GLU A 49 -1.30 -4.47 -0.15
C GLU A 49 -2.05 -5.75 -0.54
N HIS A 50 -2.34 -5.94 -1.83
CA HIS A 50 -2.98 -7.17 -2.32
C HIS A 50 -2.20 -8.41 -1.89
N VAL A 51 -0.88 -8.42 -2.07
CA VAL A 51 0.00 -9.52 -1.63
C VAL A 51 -0.11 -9.77 -0.12
N MET A 52 -0.07 -8.70 0.70
CA MET A 52 -0.19 -8.84 2.16
C MET A 52 -1.57 -9.35 2.58
N ILE A 53 -2.64 -8.94 1.91
CA ILE A 53 -4.00 -9.44 2.15
C ILE A 53 -4.08 -10.93 1.82
N VAL A 54 -3.55 -11.38 0.68
CA VAL A 54 -3.51 -12.81 0.30
C VAL A 54 -2.71 -13.62 1.33
N ALA A 55 -1.55 -13.13 1.76
CA ALA A 55 -0.75 -13.81 2.78
C ALA A 55 -1.49 -13.96 4.12
N LYS A 56 -2.20 -12.91 4.56
CA LYS A 56 -2.97 -12.92 5.80
C LYS A 56 -4.24 -13.76 5.70
N GLU A 57 -4.93 -13.73 4.56
CA GLU A 57 -6.05 -14.62 4.24
C GLU A 57 -5.61 -16.09 4.27
N SER A 58 -4.48 -16.40 3.65
CA SER A 58 -3.91 -17.76 3.63
C SER A 58 -3.46 -18.23 5.01
N ALA A 59 -2.82 -17.36 5.80
CA ALA A 59 -2.48 -17.64 7.19
C ALA A 59 -3.72 -17.87 8.07
N ALA A 60 -4.79 -17.10 7.88
CA ALA A 60 -6.06 -17.32 8.57
C ALA A 60 -6.71 -18.65 8.18
N ALA A 61 -6.67 -19.03 6.90
CA ALA A 61 -7.18 -20.31 6.41
C ALA A 61 -6.44 -21.50 7.02
N VAL A 62 -5.10 -21.48 6.99
CA VAL A 62 -4.23 -22.54 7.55
C VAL A 62 -4.40 -22.66 9.06
N ASN A 63 -4.51 -21.53 9.77
CA ASN A 63 -4.68 -21.52 11.22
C ASN A 63 -6.14 -21.71 11.67
N HIS A 64 -7.08 -21.88 10.74
CA HIS A 64 -8.52 -21.99 10.99
C HIS A 64 -9.06 -20.86 11.88
N THR A 65 -8.64 -19.61 11.63
CA THR A 65 -9.14 -18.44 12.37
C THR A 65 -10.37 -17.85 11.69
N ASP A 66 -11.21 -17.18 12.48
CA ASP A 66 -12.39 -16.49 11.97
C ASP A 66 -12.03 -15.25 11.11
N ASP A 67 -10.74 -14.87 11.05
CA ASP A 67 -10.25 -13.69 10.32
C ASP A 67 -10.30 -13.88 8.80
N TYR A 68 -10.35 -15.15 8.33
CA TYR A 68 -10.36 -15.52 6.92
C TYR A 68 -11.40 -14.72 6.12
N GLY A 69 -12.64 -14.67 6.63
CA GLY A 69 -13.73 -13.97 5.94
C GLY A 69 -13.51 -12.46 5.82
N ALA A 70 -12.85 -11.84 6.80
CA ALA A 70 -12.55 -10.41 6.79
C ALA A 70 -11.45 -10.08 5.77
N TYR A 71 -10.37 -10.87 5.73
CA TYR A 71 -9.31 -10.67 4.72
C TYR A 71 -9.78 -11.02 3.30
N ALA A 72 -10.62 -12.04 3.12
CA ALA A 72 -11.24 -12.34 1.82
C ALA A 72 -12.13 -11.18 1.33
N ALA A 73 -12.87 -10.52 2.22
CA ALA A 73 -13.65 -9.33 1.88
C ALA A 73 -12.74 -8.13 1.53
N LEU A 74 -11.60 -7.99 2.21
CA LEU A 74 -10.66 -6.90 2.00
C LEU A 74 -10.03 -6.90 0.59
N LEU A 75 -9.90 -8.07 -0.04
CA LEU A 75 -9.48 -8.19 -1.45
C LEU A 75 -10.39 -7.38 -2.39
N ALA A 76 -11.70 -7.38 -2.15
CA ALA A 76 -12.66 -6.63 -2.96
C ALA A 76 -12.50 -5.11 -2.75
N THR A 77 -12.25 -4.67 -1.52
CA THR A 77 -11.97 -3.26 -1.21
C THR A 77 -10.69 -2.79 -1.89
N ASN A 78 -9.60 -3.57 -1.80
CA ASN A 78 -8.35 -3.28 -2.51
C ASN A 78 -8.54 -3.22 -4.04
N SER A 79 -9.27 -4.18 -4.62
CA SER A 79 -9.60 -4.18 -6.06
C SER A 79 -10.40 -2.93 -6.46
N SER A 80 -11.35 -2.49 -5.65
CA SER A 80 -12.13 -1.27 -5.87
C SER A 80 -11.23 -0.03 -5.89
N ASP A 81 -10.28 0.08 -4.98
CA ASP A 81 -9.35 1.22 -4.93
C ASP A 81 -8.38 1.22 -6.12
N MET A 82 -7.89 0.05 -6.52
CA MET A 82 -7.10 -0.09 -7.75
C MET A 82 -7.93 0.31 -8.98
N THR A 83 -9.19 -0.11 -9.06
CA THR A 83 -10.10 0.26 -10.15
C THR A 83 -10.30 1.78 -10.22
N ARG A 84 -10.49 2.43 -9.06
CA ARG A 84 -10.61 3.89 -8.96
C ARG A 84 -9.35 4.62 -9.40
N LEU A 85 -8.17 4.06 -9.10
CA LEU A 85 -6.91 4.63 -9.55
C LEU A 85 -6.76 4.50 -11.08
N LEU A 86 -7.01 3.31 -11.62
CA LEU A 86 -6.90 3.02 -13.06
C LEU A 86 -7.94 3.74 -13.90
N SER A 87 -9.15 4.00 -13.38
CA SER A 87 -10.19 4.74 -14.11
C SER A 87 -9.80 6.17 -14.43
N ARG A 88 -8.93 6.79 -13.62
CA ARG A 88 -8.36 8.12 -13.90
C ARG A 88 -7.52 8.09 -15.19
N ALA A 89 -6.79 7.01 -15.43
CA ALA A 89 -5.97 6.81 -16.63
C ALA A 89 -6.83 6.37 -17.82
N PHE A 90 -7.46 5.21 -17.70
CA PHE A 90 -8.06 4.46 -18.81
C PHE A 90 -9.58 4.68 -18.99
N GLY A 91 -10.22 5.42 -18.09
CA GLY A 91 -11.68 5.58 -18.08
C GLY A 91 -12.40 4.37 -17.44
N ASN A 92 -13.70 4.56 -17.16
CA ASN A 92 -14.49 3.60 -16.38
C ASN A 92 -14.67 2.23 -17.06
N THR A 93 -14.84 2.20 -18.39
CA THR A 93 -15.07 0.94 -19.12
C THR A 93 -13.86 0.02 -19.06
N THR A 94 -12.69 0.54 -19.42
CA THR A 94 -11.44 -0.23 -19.43
C THR A 94 -11.02 -0.62 -18.01
N ALA A 95 -11.12 0.31 -17.05
CA ALA A 95 -10.85 -0.01 -15.64
C ALA A 95 -11.80 -1.11 -15.11
N GLY A 96 -13.08 -1.09 -15.50
CA GLY A 96 -14.03 -2.14 -15.13
C GLY A 96 -13.71 -3.51 -15.72
N GLN A 97 -13.19 -3.57 -16.94
CA GLN A 97 -12.72 -4.83 -17.55
C GLN A 97 -11.50 -5.40 -16.81
N ILE A 98 -10.53 -4.53 -16.48
CA ILE A 98 -9.35 -4.90 -15.68
C ILE A 98 -9.79 -5.38 -14.29
N ALA A 99 -10.70 -4.66 -13.64
CA ALA A 99 -11.25 -5.01 -12.33
C ALA A 99 -11.93 -6.39 -12.33
N LYS A 100 -12.69 -6.69 -13.39
CA LYS A 100 -13.32 -8.01 -13.54
C LYS A 100 -12.27 -9.12 -13.61
N ALA A 101 -11.25 -8.96 -14.44
CA ALA A 101 -10.16 -9.94 -14.54
C ALA A 101 -9.40 -10.10 -13.21
N TRP A 102 -9.13 -8.99 -12.51
CA TRP A 102 -8.47 -9.00 -11.20
C TRP A 102 -9.29 -9.72 -10.12
N ASN A 103 -10.59 -9.46 -10.03
CA ASN A 103 -11.46 -10.14 -9.07
C ASN A 103 -11.60 -11.64 -9.39
N THR A 104 -11.55 -12.01 -10.67
CA THR A 104 -11.47 -13.43 -11.07
C THR A 104 -10.18 -14.08 -10.59
N GLN A 105 -9.02 -13.43 -10.72
CA GLN A 105 -7.77 -13.91 -10.13
C GLN A 105 -7.84 -14.07 -8.61
N ASN A 106 -8.44 -13.10 -7.90
CA ASN A 106 -8.64 -13.22 -6.46
C ASN A 106 -9.39 -14.50 -6.10
N GLY A 107 -10.45 -14.84 -6.85
CA GLY A 107 -11.15 -16.10 -6.71
C GLY A 107 -10.25 -17.32 -6.91
N TYR A 108 -9.39 -17.33 -7.93
CA TYR A 108 -8.48 -18.45 -8.19
C TYR A 108 -7.37 -18.58 -7.14
N LEU A 109 -6.88 -17.47 -6.56
CA LEU A 109 -5.94 -17.51 -5.44
C LEU A 109 -6.61 -18.10 -4.19
N VAL A 110 -7.84 -17.67 -3.88
CA VAL A 110 -8.65 -18.23 -2.79
C VAL A 110 -8.89 -19.74 -3.02
N ASP A 111 -9.27 -20.14 -4.24
CA ASP A 111 -9.47 -21.55 -4.60
C ASP A 111 -8.18 -22.36 -4.41
N TYR A 112 -7.02 -21.80 -4.78
CA TYR A 112 -5.71 -22.42 -4.57
C TYR A 112 -5.41 -22.59 -3.08
N THR A 113 -5.56 -21.53 -2.28
CA THR A 113 -5.38 -21.55 -0.83
C THR A 113 -6.26 -22.61 -0.17
N ILE A 114 -7.55 -22.64 -0.48
CA ILE A 114 -8.48 -23.65 0.04
C ILE A 114 -8.05 -25.06 -0.38
N ALA A 115 -7.67 -25.25 -1.65
CA ALA A 115 -7.26 -26.56 -2.15
C ALA A 115 -6.01 -27.08 -1.44
N VAL A 116 -5.02 -26.21 -1.23
CA VAL A 116 -3.81 -26.54 -0.46
C VAL A 116 -4.18 -26.92 0.99
N VAL A 117 -4.95 -26.07 1.69
CA VAL A 117 -5.40 -26.31 3.07
C VAL A 117 -6.22 -27.60 3.22
N THR A 118 -7.00 -27.98 2.20
CA THR A 118 -7.84 -29.19 2.20
C THR A 118 -7.14 -30.42 1.61
N HIS A 119 -5.83 -30.32 1.29
CA HIS A 119 -5.04 -31.39 0.67
C HIS A 119 -5.66 -31.93 -0.65
N ASP A 120 -6.29 -31.06 -1.44
CA ASP A 120 -6.90 -31.40 -2.74
C ASP A 120 -5.96 -30.99 -3.89
N ASP A 121 -4.97 -31.83 -4.16
CA ASP A 121 -3.96 -31.60 -5.21
C ASP A 121 -4.58 -31.37 -6.60
N ALA A 122 -5.72 -32.01 -6.87
CA ALA A 122 -6.41 -31.88 -8.15
C ALA A 122 -6.99 -30.47 -8.30
N LYS A 123 -7.64 -29.94 -7.27
CA LYS A 123 -8.14 -28.55 -7.27
C LYS A 123 -7.00 -27.53 -7.23
N ALA A 124 -5.94 -27.78 -6.47
CA ALA A 124 -4.79 -26.88 -6.43
C ALA A 124 -4.15 -26.75 -7.82
N LYS A 125 -3.99 -27.89 -8.52
CA LYS A 125 -3.52 -27.91 -9.91
C LYS A 125 -4.49 -27.20 -10.86
N ALA A 126 -5.80 -27.40 -10.71
CA ALA A 126 -6.79 -26.74 -11.54
C ALA A 126 -6.75 -25.20 -11.37
N ALA A 127 -6.73 -24.71 -10.14
CA ALA A 127 -6.62 -23.28 -9.84
C ALA A 127 -5.35 -22.65 -10.46
N MET A 128 -4.19 -23.32 -10.34
CA MET A 128 -2.95 -22.86 -10.96
C MET A 128 -3.00 -22.85 -12.49
N LEU A 129 -3.66 -23.85 -13.10
CA LEU A 129 -3.87 -23.87 -14.55
C LEU A 129 -4.75 -22.71 -15.00
N THR A 130 -5.76 -22.33 -14.22
CA THR A 130 -6.61 -21.18 -14.55
C THR A 130 -5.88 -19.84 -14.35
N LEU A 131 -5.09 -19.69 -13.28
CA LEU A 131 -4.25 -18.51 -13.06
C LEU A 131 -3.26 -18.30 -14.23
N THR A 132 -2.59 -19.36 -14.66
CA THR A 132 -1.53 -19.28 -15.69
C THR A 132 -2.07 -19.33 -17.12
N GLY A 133 -3.13 -20.10 -17.38
CA GLY A 133 -3.69 -20.35 -18.71
C GLY A 133 -4.78 -19.36 -19.13
N GLU A 134 -5.51 -18.78 -18.18
CA GLU A 134 -6.61 -17.84 -18.47
C GLU A 134 -6.30 -16.44 -17.98
N PHE A 135 -6.04 -16.27 -16.68
CA PHE A 135 -5.84 -14.94 -16.10
C PHE A 135 -4.62 -14.22 -16.69
N VAL A 136 -3.43 -14.84 -16.68
CA VAL A 136 -2.21 -14.21 -17.17
C VAL A 136 -2.35 -13.70 -18.63
N PRO A 137 -2.80 -14.50 -19.61
CA PRO A 137 -2.99 -14.01 -20.98
C PRO A 137 -4.05 -12.91 -21.09
N GLN A 138 -5.19 -13.05 -20.40
CA GLN A 138 -6.27 -12.07 -20.45
C GLN A 138 -5.85 -10.72 -19.84
N PHE A 139 -5.21 -10.76 -18.66
CA PHE A 139 -4.74 -9.57 -17.97
C PHE A 139 -3.66 -8.85 -18.77
N ALA A 140 -2.75 -9.61 -19.38
CA ALA A 140 -1.73 -9.05 -20.25
C ALA A 140 -2.30 -8.39 -21.51
N GLN A 141 -3.34 -8.97 -22.11
CA GLN A 141 -4.04 -8.36 -23.23
C GLN A 141 -4.72 -7.05 -22.80
N LEU A 142 -5.49 -7.07 -21.71
CA LEU A 142 -6.19 -5.89 -21.20
C LEU A 142 -5.23 -4.73 -20.87
N LEU A 143 -4.13 -5.00 -20.18
CA LEU A 143 -3.13 -3.97 -19.88
C LEU A 143 -2.34 -3.55 -21.12
N GLY A 144 -2.03 -4.47 -22.03
CA GLY A 144 -1.34 -4.15 -23.29
C GLY A 144 -2.18 -3.26 -24.20
N ASP A 145 -3.50 -3.44 -24.22
CA ASP A 145 -4.42 -2.59 -25.00
C ASP A 145 -4.66 -1.23 -24.32
N ALA A 146 -4.75 -1.21 -22.99
CA ALA A 146 -5.01 0.00 -22.21
C ALA A 146 -3.78 0.91 -22.09
N SER A 147 -2.59 0.33 -22.05
CA SER A 147 -1.30 1.01 -21.92
C SER A 147 -0.45 0.83 -23.19
N ASP A 148 0.80 1.27 -23.16
CA ASP A 148 1.80 0.98 -24.21
C ASP A 148 2.81 -0.10 -23.77
N LEU A 149 2.51 -0.84 -22.69
CA LEU A 149 3.32 -2.00 -22.30
C LEU A 149 3.12 -3.14 -23.29
N SER A 150 4.22 -3.78 -23.70
CA SER A 150 4.11 -4.99 -24.52
C SER A 150 3.40 -6.11 -23.76
N ILE A 151 2.50 -6.81 -24.46
CA ILE A 151 1.76 -7.96 -23.91
C ILE A 151 2.73 -8.99 -23.31
N ASP A 152 3.87 -9.25 -23.95
CA ASP A 152 4.86 -10.21 -23.46
C ASP A 152 5.51 -9.76 -22.15
N THR A 153 5.75 -8.47 -21.97
CA THR A 153 6.26 -7.93 -20.70
C THR A 153 5.23 -8.13 -19.58
N VAL A 154 3.96 -7.82 -19.85
CA VAL A 154 2.91 -8.00 -18.84
C VAL A 154 2.71 -9.49 -18.52
N LYS A 155 2.72 -10.37 -19.52
CA LYS A 155 2.66 -11.83 -19.30
C LYS A 155 3.79 -12.31 -18.39
N GLN A 156 5.01 -11.86 -18.62
CA GLN A 156 6.16 -12.25 -17.79
C GLN A 156 6.03 -11.74 -16.36
N LEU A 157 5.62 -10.48 -16.16
CA LEU A 157 5.41 -9.92 -14.83
C LEU A 157 4.30 -10.66 -14.08
N ALA A 158 3.14 -10.86 -14.71
CA ALA A 158 2.01 -11.56 -14.09
C ALA A 158 2.33 -13.04 -13.79
N SER A 159 3.05 -13.74 -14.68
CA SER A 159 3.48 -15.12 -14.43
C SER A 159 4.44 -15.23 -13.24
N ARG A 160 5.38 -14.29 -13.12
CA ARG A 160 6.28 -14.21 -11.96
C ARG A 160 5.51 -13.91 -10.68
N GLN A 161 4.53 -13.01 -10.72
CA GLN A 161 3.68 -12.72 -9.55
C GLN A 161 2.93 -13.97 -9.10
N VAL A 162 2.21 -14.63 -10.01
CA VAL A 162 1.46 -15.88 -9.70
C VAL A 162 2.37 -16.95 -9.09
N SER A 163 3.61 -17.05 -9.57
CA SER A 163 4.58 -18.01 -9.04
C SER A 163 5.09 -17.62 -7.64
N ALA A 164 5.28 -16.32 -7.39
CA ALA A 164 5.68 -15.81 -6.08
C ALA A 164 4.54 -15.93 -5.05
N ASP A 165 3.31 -15.66 -5.45
CA ASP A 165 2.12 -15.82 -4.61
C ASP A 165 1.96 -17.28 -4.18
N LYS A 166 2.08 -18.20 -5.13
CA LYS A 166 2.07 -19.64 -4.87
C LYS A 166 3.12 -20.04 -3.82
N ALA A 167 4.35 -19.51 -3.93
CA ALA A 167 5.46 -19.90 -3.07
C ALA A 167 5.19 -19.58 -1.60
N PHE A 168 4.75 -18.36 -1.29
CA PHE A 168 4.44 -18.02 0.11
C PHE A 168 3.21 -18.77 0.62
N ILE A 169 2.18 -19.01 -0.22
CA ILE A 169 0.99 -19.79 0.19
C ILE A 169 1.39 -21.21 0.59
N ASP A 170 2.23 -21.86 -0.23
CA ASP A 170 2.77 -23.19 0.06
C ASP A 170 3.59 -23.21 1.35
N ASP A 171 4.38 -22.16 1.61
CA ASP A 171 5.20 -22.06 2.81
C ASP A 171 4.38 -21.82 4.09
N VAL A 172 3.31 -21.01 4.04
CA VAL A 172 2.38 -20.87 5.17
C VAL A 172 1.81 -22.25 5.52
N PHE A 173 1.29 -22.96 4.52
CA PHE A 173 0.67 -24.26 4.71
C PHE A 173 1.67 -25.32 5.22
N ALA A 174 2.89 -25.32 4.70
CA ALA A 174 3.95 -26.21 5.15
C ALA A 174 4.60 -25.77 6.47
N HIS A 175 4.11 -24.68 7.10
CA HIS A 175 4.68 -24.05 8.30
C HIS A 175 6.19 -23.72 8.17
N LYS A 176 6.65 -23.43 6.96
CA LYS A 176 8.04 -23.06 6.64
C LYS A 176 8.26 -21.57 6.86
N TYR A 177 8.06 -21.09 8.08
CA TYR A 177 8.01 -19.65 8.36
C TYR A 177 9.28 -18.88 7.96
N GLY A 178 10.46 -19.51 7.99
CA GLY A 178 11.69 -18.87 7.50
C GLY A 178 11.65 -18.58 5.99
N SER A 179 11.13 -19.50 5.19
CA SER A 179 10.94 -19.32 3.74
C SER A 179 9.75 -18.41 3.45
N LEU A 180 8.65 -18.56 4.20
CA LEU A 180 7.44 -17.75 4.09
C LEU A 180 7.74 -16.26 3.98
N TYR A 181 8.44 -15.68 4.96
CA TYR A 181 8.65 -14.24 4.98
C TYR A 181 9.62 -13.76 3.88
N SER A 182 10.56 -14.62 3.46
CA SER A 182 11.44 -14.33 2.31
C SER A 182 10.65 -14.33 1.00
N ASP A 183 9.81 -15.33 0.79
CA ASP A 183 8.99 -15.47 -0.41
C ASP A 183 7.86 -14.44 -0.46
N LEU A 184 7.32 -14.05 0.70
CA LEU A 184 6.39 -12.94 0.84
C LEU A 184 7.01 -11.60 0.44
N ASN A 185 8.19 -11.27 0.94
CA ASN A 185 8.93 -10.07 0.52
C ASN A 185 9.24 -10.09 -0.99
N ASN A 186 9.58 -11.26 -1.55
CA ASN A 186 9.76 -11.41 -2.99
C ASN A 186 8.45 -11.15 -3.77
N ALA A 187 7.31 -11.71 -3.33
CA ALA A 187 6.01 -11.47 -3.95
C ALA A 187 5.61 -9.98 -3.86
N TYR A 188 5.86 -9.33 -2.73
CA TYR A 188 5.63 -7.90 -2.52
C TYR A 188 6.48 -7.05 -3.48
N THR A 189 7.75 -7.42 -3.66
CA THR A 189 8.65 -6.77 -4.63
C THR A 189 8.18 -6.98 -6.08
N LYS A 190 7.69 -8.16 -6.44
CA LYS A 190 7.16 -8.43 -7.79
C LYS A 190 5.88 -7.66 -8.09
N ALA A 191 5.06 -7.40 -7.08
CA ALA A 191 3.87 -6.59 -7.21
C ALA A 191 4.25 -5.13 -7.50
N ALA A 192 5.28 -4.61 -6.81
CA ALA A 192 5.86 -3.30 -7.10
C ALA A 192 6.51 -3.23 -8.49
N ASP A 193 7.22 -4.28 -8.97
CA ASP A 193 7.79 -4.31 -10.33
C ASP A 193 6.71 -4.09 -11.42
N LEU A 194 5.52 -4.67 -11.23
CA LEU A 194 4.38 -4.47 -12.14
C LEU A 194 3.85 -3.04 -12.05
N GLY A 195 3.64 -2.54 -10.83
CA GLY A 195 3.15 -1.19 -10.58
C GLY A 195 4.08 -0.11 -11.14
N ASP A 196 5.39 -0.28 -10.98
CA ASP A 196 6.44 0.58 -11.54
C ASP A 196 6.31 0.67 -13.05
N LYS A 197 6.29 -0.48 -13.75
CA LYS A 197 6.21 -0.50 -15.22
C LYS A 197 4.92 0.13 -15.72
N LEU A 198 3.79 -0.19 -15.09
CA LEU A 198 2.49 0.30 -15.51
C LEU A 198 2.32 1.80 -15.24
N SER A 199 2.68 2.26 -14.04
CA SER A 199 2.56 3.68 -13.66
C SER A 199 3.43 4.59 -14.51
N ILE A 200 4.67 4.17 -14.83
CA ILE A 200 5.56 4.90 -15.74
C ILE A 200 4.91 5.03 -17.12
N GLN A 201 4.42 3.93 -17.70
CA GLN A 201 3.79 3.97 -19.03
C GLN A 201 2.49 4.79 -19.05
N ILE A 202 1.68 4.71 -17.99
CA ILE A 202 0.49 5.55 -17.85
C ILE A 202 0.87 7.04 -17.83
N ALA A 203 1.89 7.43 -17.05
CA ALA A 203 2.32 8.81 -16.98
C ALA A 203 2.89 9.31 -18.32
N THR A 204 3.66 8.48 -19.02
CA THR A 204 4.17 8.80 -20.37
C THR A 204 3.06 8.96 -21.40
N ARG A 205 2.04 8.10 -21.36
CA ARG A 205 0.92 8.13 -22.31
C ARG A 205 -0.08 9.26 -22.03
N PHE A 206 -0.25 9.64 -20.76
CA PHE A 206 -1.21 10.65 -20.32
C PHE A 206 -0.56 11.78 -19.51
N PRO A 207 0.41 12.52 -20.10
CA PRO A 207 1.17 13.55 -19.38
C PRO A 207 0.28 14.71 -18.88
N ASP A 208 -0.84 14.99 -19.56
CA ASP A 208 -1.80 16.02 -19.12
C ASP A 208 -2.57 15.59 -17.86
N LYS A 209 -2.78 14.29 -17.65
CA LYS A 209 -3.47 13.74 -16.47
C LYS A 209 -2.52 13.44 -15.31
N PHE A 210 -1.27 13.13 -15.64
CA PHE A 210 -0.21 12.77 -14.70
C PHE A 210 1.08 13.53 -14.99
N PRO A 211 1.09 14.87 -14.85
CA PRO A 211 2.26 15.70 -15.01
C PRO A 211 3.37 15.31 -14.01
N GLY A 212 4.60 15.43 -14.51
CA GLY A 212 5.84 15.12 -13.79
C GLY A 212 6.51 13.85 -14.30
N ASP A 213 7.70 13.60 -13.77
CA ASP A 213 8.52 12.44 -14.14
C ASP A 213 8.57 11.45 -12.97
N PRO A 214 7.93 10.26 -13.11
CA PRO A 214 7.87 9.26 -12.05
C PRO A 214 9.20 8.52 -11.85
N THR A 215 10.20 8.75 -12.70
CA THR A 215 11.51 8.10 -12.68
C THR A 215 12.58 8.91 -11.96
N ARG A 216 12.26 10.14 -11.54
CA ARG A 216 13.19 11.00 -10.81
C ARG A 216 13.68 10.33 -9.52
N PRO A 217 14.96 10.46 -9.14
CA PRO A 217 15.52 9.81 -7.95
C PRO A 217 14.72 10.06 -6.67
N GLU A 218 14.23 11.29 -6.45
CA GLU A 218 13.41 11.63 -5.29
C GLU A 218 12.05 10.92 -5.26
N VAL A 219 11.46 10.64 -6.43
CA VAL A 219 10.22 9.86 -6.53
C VAL A 219 10.51 8.39 -6.26
N VAL A 220 11.61 7.86 -6.81
CA VAL A 220 12.07 6.48 -6.54
C VAL A 220 12.28 6.26 -5.04
N THR A 221 12.99 7.17 -4.37
CA THR A 221 13.22 7.09 -2.92
C THR A 221 11.91 7.16 -2.14
N ARG A 222 11.00 8.07 -2.51
CA ARG A 222 9.68 8.18 -1.88
C ARG A 222 8.87 6.89 -2.02
N VAL A 223 8.80 6.32 -3.22
CA VAL A 223 8.09 5.06 -3.50
C VAL A 223 8.67 3.93 -2.66
N SER A 224 9.99 3.78 -2.66
CA SER A 224 10.69 2.76 -1.86
C SER A 224 10.39 2.89 -0.37
N LEU A 225 10.47 4.11 0.18
CA LEU A 225 10.20 4.35 1.60
C LEU A 225 8.74 4.07 1.98
N ASN A 226 7.79 4.44 1.11
CA ASN A 226 6.38 4.12 1.28
C ASN A 226 6.15 2.60 1.31
N LEU A 227 6.72 1.87 0.33
CA LEU A 227 6.60 0.42 0.24
C LEU A 227 7.18 -0.29 1.46
N LEU A 228 8.37 0.12 1.91
CA LEU A 228 9.05 -0.48 3.06
C LEU A 228 8.27 -0.25 4.36
N LEU A 229 7.81 0.98 4.63
CA LEU A 229 7.04 1.29 5.84
C LEU A 229 5.66 0.59 5.83
N HIS A 230 5.03 0.49 4.67
CA HIS A 230 3.77 -0.22 4.50
C HIS A 230 3.91 -1.73 4.74
N GLU A 231 4.92 -2.37 4.15
CA GLU A 231 5.25 -3.77 4.41
C GLU A 231 5.56 -3.98 5.90
N HIS A 232 6.36 -3.10 6.50
CA HIS A 232 6.70 -3.16 7.93
C HIS A 232 5.47 -3.16 8.83
N SER A 233 4.46 -2.35 8.48
CA SER A 233 3.20 -2.28 9.24
C SER A 233 2.49 -3.64 9.26
N TYR A 234 2.36 -4.28 8.10
CA TYR A 234 1.75 -5.61 8.00
C TYR A 234 2.60 -6.70 8.65
N LEU A 235 3.94 -6.68 8.49
CA LEU A 235 4.83 -7.60 9.18
C LEU A 235 4.71 -7.47 10.70
N SER A 236 4.52 -6.25 11.21
CA SER A 236 4.36 -5.97 12.64
C SER A 236 3.12 -6.68 13.16
N THR A 237 1.99 -6.55 12.45
CA THR A 237 0.73 -7.16 12.88
C THR A 237 0.70 -8.68 12.64
N MET A 238 1.43 -9.22 11.65
CA MET A 238 1.66 -10.66 11.52
C MET A 238 2.44 -11.21 12.73
N ALA A 239 3.52 -10.51 13.12
CA ALA A 239 4.34 -10.92 14.24
C ALA A 239 3.59 -10.88 15.58
N THR A 240 2.79 -9.82 15.82
CA THR A 240 1.96 -9.73 17.02
C THR A 240 0.81 -10.74 17.00
N ALA A 241 0.19 -11.03 15.85
CA ALA A 241 -0.83 -12.07 15.74
C ALA A 241 -0.26 -13.46 16.11
N ALA A 242 0.93 -13.79 15.59
CA ALA A 242 1.62 -15.02 15.92
C ALA A 242 1.98 -15.08 17.42
N ALA A 243 2.48 -13.99 17.99
CA ALA A 243 2.81 -13.91 19.42
C ALA A 243 1.58 -14.06 20.33
N VAL A 244 0.49 -13.33 20.05
CA VAL A 244 -0.78 -13.41 20.81
C VAL A 244 -1.36 -14.82 20.77
N ALA A 245 -1.23 -15.50 19.63
CA ALA A 245 -1.70 -16.88 19.47
C ALA A 245 -0.72 -17.94 19.99
N GLY A 246 0.46 -17.57 20.51
CA GLY A 246 1.46 -18.51 21.00
C GLY A 246 2.20 -19.30 19.92
N ARG A 247 2.16 -18.86 18.65
CA ARG A 247 2.85 -19.49 17.52
C ARG A 247 4.32 -19.04 17.46
N ASN A 248 5.10 -19.46 18.46
CA ASN A 248 6.48 -18.98 18.66
C ASN A 248 7.40 -19.09 17.45
N PRO A 249 7.43 -20.22 16.68
CA PRO A 249 8.30 -20.30 15.51
C PRO A 249 7.96 -19.26 14.42
N GLU A 250 6.67 -18.99 14.22
CA GLU A 250 6.20 -17.97 13.29
C GLU A 250 6.54 -16.57 13.80
N ALA A 251 6.30 -16.28 15.08
CA ALA A 251 6.61 -14.99 15.69
C ALA A 251 8.11 -14.65 15.59
N VAL A 252 9.00 -15.63 15.77
CA VAL A 252 10.45 -15.45 15.57
C VAL A 252 10.79 -15.15 14.11
N ALA A 253 10.20 -15.90 13.17
CA ALA A 253 10.45 -15.67 11.75
C ALA A 253 9.94 -14.29 11.29
N ALA A 254 8.75 -13.88 11.75
CA ALA A 254 8.18 -12.56 11.50
C ALA A 254 9.06 -11.44 12.10
N SER A 255 9.58 -11.63 13.30
CA SER A 255 10.50 -10.69 13.94
C SER A 255 11.82 -10.56 13.18
N ASN A 256 12.32 -11.63 12.56
CA ASN A 256 13.51 -11.57 11.70
C ASN A 256 13.21 -10.79 10.42
N ALA A 257 12.03 -10.98 9.83
CA ALA A 257 11.58 -10.21 8.65
C ALA A 257 11.46 -8.71 8.97
N LEU A 258 10.92 -8.36 10.14
CA LEU A 258 10.88 -6.98 10.65
C LEU A 258 12.28 -6.37 10.75
N ALA A 259 13.27 -7.11 11.26
CA ALA A 259 14.64 -6.65 11.35
C ALA A 259 15.27 -6.40 9.96
N VAL A 260 15.04 -7.31 9.00
CA VAL A 260 15.51 -7.14 7.61
C VAL A 260 14.89 -5.91 6.96
N ASN A 261 13.57 -5.75 7.08
CA ASN A 261 12.86 -4.60 6.51
C ASN A 261 13.27 -3.28 7.21
N ARG A 262 13.45 -3.28 8.55
CA ARG A 262 14.01 -2.13 9.30
C ARG A 262 15.36 -1.70 8.74
N ASP A 263 16.26 -2.66 8.48
CA ASP A 263 17.58 -2.35 7.97
C ASP A 263 17.51 -1.76 6.54
N ALA A 264 16.55 -2.20 5.72
CA ALA A 264 16.25 -1.59 4.43
C ALA A 264 15.72 -0.15 4.56
N ILE A 265 14.87 0.14 5.56
CA ILE A 265 14.41 1.51 5.85
C ILE A 265 15.59 2.38 6.33
N ALA A 266 16.45 1.83 7.19
CA ALA A 266 17.61 2.53 7.71
C ALA A 266 18.61 2.93 6.60
N ASN A 267 18.68 2.18 5.50
CA ASN A 267 19.48 2.58 4.33
C ASN A 267 18.96 3.88 3.67
N SER A 268 17.67 4.21 3.85
CA SER A 268 17.07 5.43 3.32
C SER A 268 17.10 6.61 4.31
N ILE A 269 17.00 6.33 5.62
CA ILE A 269 16.88 7.36 6.67
C ILE A 269 18.21 7.62 7.40
N GLY A 270 19.04 6.60 7.56
CA GLY A 270 20.31 6.63 8.29
C GLY A 270 20.36 5.65 9.47
N PRO A 271 21.56 5.31 9.95
CA PRO A 271 21.77 4.23 10.93
C PRO A 271 21.13 4.48 12.30
N SER A 272 20.97 5.75 12.71
CA SER A 272 20.28 6.11 13.97
C SER A 272 18.81 5.68 14.00
N PHE A 273 18.22 5.37 12.84
CA PHE A 273 16.88 4.80 12.73
C PHE A 273 16.75 3.43 13.39
N VAL A 274 17.80 2.61 13.32
CA VAL A 274 17.77 1.22 13.78
C VAL A 274 17.36 1.11 15.25
N ASP A 275 17.94 1.95 16.11
CA ASP A 275 17.66 1.91 17.55
C ASP A 275 16.23 2.34 17.87
N VAL A 276 15.76 3.43 17.25
CA VAL A 276 14.40 3.95 17.44
C VAL A 276 13.36 2.93 16.99
N TRP A 277 13.58 2.32 15.83
CA TRP A 277 12.64 1.36 15.25
C TRP A 277 12.67 0.01 15.97
N THR A 278 13.85 -0.46 16.41
CA THR A 278 13.95 -1.67 17.25
C THR A 278 13.22 -1.49 18.58
N ALA A 279 13.31 -0.31 19.19
CA ALA A 279 12.58 0.00 20.41
C ALA A 279 11.06 -0.02 20.19
N ARG A 280 10.59 0.51 19.04
CA ARG A 280 9.18 0.43 18.61
C ARG A 280 8.72 -1.01 18.52
N ASP A 281 9.42 -1.85 17.77
CA ASP A 281 9.00 -3.23 17.52
C ASP A 281 8.95 -4.02 18.84
N LYS A 282 9.97 -3.86 19.69
CA LYS A 282 9.97 -4.45 21.05
C LYS A 282 8.76 -4.00 21.87
N ALA A 283 8.41 -2.72 21.82
CA ALA A 283 7.25 -2.21 22.55
C ALA A 283 5.93 -2.73 21.97
N LEU A 284 5.81 -2.95 20.65
CA LEU A 284 4.63 -3.60 20.06
C LEU A 284 4.46 -5.03 20.56
N PHE A 285 5.55 -5.82 20.64
CA PHE A 285 5.49 -7.16 21.26
C PHE A 285 5.14 -7.10 22.75
N GLY A 286 5.68 -6.13 23.49
CA GLY A 286 5.31 -5.89 24.88
C GLY A 286 3.82 -5.59 25.03
N TYR A 287 3.27 -4.73 24.18
CA TYR A 287 1.83 -4.39 24.17
C TYR A 287 0.97 -5.62 23.85
N ALA A 288 1.37 -6.41 22.86
CA ALA A 288 0.72 -7.67 22.50
C ALA A 288 0.71 -8.67 23.68
N ALA A 289 1.78 -8.70 24.48
CA ALA A 289 1.89 -9.50 25.69
C ALA A 289 1.13 -8.90 26.91
N GLY A 290 0.51 -7.73 26.78
CA GLY A 290 -0.24 -7.07 27.84
C GLY A 290 0.60 -6.21 28.79
N ASP A 291 1.82 -5.82 28.41
CA ASP A 291 2.63 -4.89 29.17
C ASP A 291 2.00 -3.48 29.18
N SER A 292 1.54 -3.04 30.35
CA SER A 292 0.95 -1.72 30.56
C SER A 292 1.91 -0.55 30.25
N ALA A 293 3.23 -0.74 30.38
CA ALA A 293 4.22 0.29 30.08
C ALA A 293 4.42 0.50 28.57
N ALA A 294 4.15 -0.53 27.76
CA ALA A 294 4.37 -0.51 26.32
C ALA A 294 3.56 0.57 25.60
N ARG A 295 2.34 0.87 26.07
CA ARG A 295 1.52 1.93 25.47
C ARG A 295 2.23 3.28 25.56
N SER A 296 2.72 3.66 26.74
CA SER A 296 3.45 4.92 26.94
C SER A 296 4.76 4.94 26.14
N ALA A 297 5.47 3.81 26.08
CA ALA A 297 6.69 3.67 25.27
C ALA A 297 6.41 3.93 23.77
N LEU A 298 5.26 3.49 23.26
CA LEU A 298 4.85 3.70 21.87
C LEU A 298 4.30 5.10 21.62
N THR A 299 3.35 5.58 22.43
CA THR A 299 2.62 6.83 22.17
C THR A 299 3.37 8.09 22.61
N SER A 300 4.42 7.96 23.43
CA SER A 300 5.25 9.08 23.87
C SER A 300 6.72 8.88 23.49
N THR A 301 7.41 7.90 24.07
CA THR A 301 8.87 7.77 23.91
C THR A 301 9.28 7.55 22.45
N PHE A 302 8.63 6.60 21.76
CA PHE A 302 8.86 6.34 20.35
C PHE A 302 8.47 7.53 19.48
N VAL A 303 7.27 8.10 19.67
CA VAL A 303 6.80 9.26 18.89
C VAL A 303 7.80 10.42 18.99
N ASP A 304 8.28 10.74 20.19
CA ASP A 304 9.25 11.82 20.40
C ASP A 304 10.59 11.52 19.71
N ALA A 305 11.12 10.31 19.89
CA ALA A 305 12.38 9.90 19.27
C ALA A 305 12.29 9.87 17.72
N PHE A 306 11.23 9.28 17.18
CA PHE A 306 11.01 9.15 15.75
C PHE A 306 10.82 10.52 15.08
N THR A 307 9.98 11.39 15.65
CA THR A 307 9.71 12.71 15.07
C THR A 307 10.91 13.63 15.17
N SER A 308 11.69 13.53 16.24
CA SER A 308 12.97 14.24 16.34
C SER A 308 13.98 13.77 15.30
N LEU A 309 14.06 12.46 15.04
CA LEU A 309 15.00 11.87 14.08
C LEU A 309 14.62 12.18 12.63
N THR A 310 13.34 12.06 12.30
CA THR A 310 12.84 12.11 10.91
C THR A 310 12.28 13.48 10.51
N HIS A 311 12.23 14.42 11.45
CA HIS A 311 11.64 15.76 11.27
C HIS A 311 10.17 15.74 10.82
N THR A 312 9.45 14.65 11.13
CA THR A 312 8.02 14.49 10.84
C THR A 312 7.16 15.13 11.94
N ALA A 313 5.89 15.42 11.62
CA ALA A 313 4.95 15.94 12.60
C ALA A 313 4.48 14.81 13.54
N LYS A 314 4.25 15.12 14.81
CA LYS A 314 3.76 14.14 15.80
C LYS A 314 2.39 13.54 15.48
N PRO A 315 1.35 14.32 15.09
CA PRO A 315 0.00 13.77 14.99
C PRO A 315 -0.12 12.56 14.05
N PRO A 316 0.40 12.58 12.81
CA PRO A 316 0.34 11.39 11.94
C PRO A 316 1.03 10.16 12.52
N VAL A 317 2.13 10.34 13.28
CA VAL A 317 2.86 9.24 13.92
C VAL A 317 2.05 8.65 15.08
N ILE A 318 1.38 9.51 15.86
CA ILE A 318 0.46 9.08 16.92
C ILE A 318 -0.71 8.29 16.31
N ASP A 319 -1.34 8.82 15.27
CA ASP A 319 -2.48 8.18 14.60
C ASP A 319 -2.09 6.79 14.06
N GLN A 320 -0.91 6.65 13.46
CA GLN A 320 -0.39 5.37 12.97
C GLN A 320 -0.13 4.38 14.11
N VAL A 321 0.48 4.84 15.20
CA VAL A 321 0.69 4.01 16.40
C VAL A 321 -0.65 3.56 16.97
N GLU A 322 -1.60 4.46 17.15
CA GLU A 322 -2.93 4.14 17.66
C GLU A 322 -3.68 3.16 16.76
N ALA A 323 -3.60 3.33 15.43
CA ALA A 323 -4.16 2.37 14.49
C ALA A 323 -3.52 0.98 14.66
N THR A 324 -2.19 0.90 14.79
CA THR A 324 -1.49 -0.38 15.03
C THR A 324 -1.90 -1.02 16.36
N LEU A 325 -2.07 -0.22 17.43
CA LEU A 325 -2.53 -0.72 18.72
C LEU A 325 -3.94 -1.30 18.66
N ARG A 326 -4.84 -0.72 17.85
CA ARG A 326 -6.19 -1.27 17.64
C ARG A 326 -6.15 -2.66 17.02
N VAL A 327 -5.28 -2.88 16.03
CA VAL A 327 -5.07 -4.22 15.44
C VAL A 327 -4.64 -5.22 16.51
N ILE A 328 -3.71 -4.85 17.38
CA ILE A 328 -3.23 -5.74 18.45
C ILE A 328 -4.33 -5.99 19.48
N ASP A 329 -5.14 -4.98 19.81
CA ASP A 329 -6.29 -5.14 20.70
C ASP A 329 -7.33 -6.09 20.10
N ASP A 330 -7.60 -5.99 18.79
CA ASP A 330 -8.47 -6.92 18.05
C ASP A 330 -7.93 -8.34 18.03
N GLN A 331 -6.62 -8.51 17.82
CA GLN A 331 -5.96 -9.82 17.89
C GLN A 331 -6.11 -10.46 19.27
N ARG A 332 -5.91 -9.68 20.34
CA ARG A 332 -6.04 -10.15 21.73
C ARG A 332 -7.50 -10.48 22.08
N ALA A 333 -8.44 -9.68 21.58
CA ALA A 333 -9.87 -9.87 21.77
C ALA A 333 -10.48 -10.94 20.86
N ARG A 334 -9.74 -11.40 19.83
CA ARG A 334 -10.24 -12.25 18.73
C ARG A 334 -11.40 -11.60 17.98
N SER A 335 -11.31 -10.28 17.76
CA SER A 335 -12.29 -9.47 17.02
C SER A 335 -12.15 -9.65 15.50
N SER A 336 -12.37 -10.86 15.00
CA SER A 336 -12.07 -11.25 13.61
C SER A 336 -12.74 -10.43 12.52
N LYS A 337 -13.88 -9.79 12.83
CA LYS A 337 -14.59 -8.92 11.88
C LYS A 337 -13.96 -7.55 11.66
N GLN A 338 -13.12 -7.09 12.61
CA GLN A 338 -12.53 -5.74 12.61
C GLN A 338 -11.05 -5.79 12.23
N VAL A 339 -10.36 -6.87 12.60
CA VAL A 339 -8.90 -6.97 12.48
C VAL A 339 -8.37 -6.65 11.08
N ALA A 340 -9.04 -7.09 10.00
CA ALA A 340 -8.56 -6.86 8.64
C ALA A 340 -8.66 -5.38 8.21
N ASP A 341 -9.76 -4.70 8.56
CA ASP A 341 -9.98 -3.29 8.23
C ASP A 341 -9.04 -2.39 9.06
N ASP A 342 -8.86 -2.70 10.35
CA ASP A 342 -7.95 -1.98 11.23
C ASP A 342 -6.48 -2.20 10.83
N ASP A 343 -6.14 -3.39 10.36
CA ASP A 343 -4.80 -3.72 9.84
C ASP A 343 -4.48 -2.91 8.57
N ARG A 344 -5.45 -2.82 7.66
CA ARG A 344 -5.35 -1.91 6.51
C ARG A 344 -5.24 -0.44 6.92
N ALA A 345 -6.01 -0.01 7.92
CA ALA A 345 -5.93 1.36 8.43
C ALA A 345 -4.53 1.66 9.00
N ALA A 346 -3.95 0.73 9.76
CA ALA A 346 -2.60 0.87 10.30
C ALA A 346 -1.51 0.93 9.21
N ALA A 347 -1.64 0.13 8.14
CA ALA A 347 -0.72 0.15 7.00
C ALA A 347 -0.86 1.43 6.16
N THR A 348 -2.08 1.86 5.83
CA THR A 348 -2.34 3.07 5.04
C THR A 348 -1.94 4.35 5.78
N ALA A 349 -2.02 4.38 7.12
CA ALA A 349 -1.55 5.49 7.94
C ALA A 349 -0.03 5.73 7.86
N MET A 350 0.76 4.80 7.32
CA MET A 350 2.20 5.00 7.10
C MET A 350 2.50 5.99 5.97
N GLN A 351 1.65 6.08 4.95
CA GLN A 351 1.90 6.92 3.77
C GLN A 351 2.14 8.41 4.10
N PRO A 352 1.28 9.11 4.87
CA PRO A 352 1.53 10.51 5.21
C PRO A 352 2.81 10.71 6.02
N ILE A 353 3.24 9.71 6.80
CA ILE A 353 4.52 9.74 7.51
C ILE A 353 5.66 9.61 6.51
N ALA A 354 5.65 8.57 5.67
CA ALA A 354 6.66 8.31 4.64
C ALA A 354 6.88 9.53 3.74
N ASP A 355 5.78 10.17 3.30
CA ASP A 355 5.79 11.35 2.45
C ASP A 355 6.33 12.62 3.13
N SER A 356 6.49 12.59 4.45
CA SER A 356 6.95 13.72 5.26
C SER A 356 8.40 13.59 5.75
N ILE A 357 9.02 12.41 5.62
CA ILE A 357 10.42 12.17 5.96
C ILE A 357 11.32 12.94 4.98
N ARG A 358 12.33 13.63 5.51
CA ARG A 358 13.24 14.51 4.75
C ARG A 358 14.69 14.13 4.91
#